data_AF-A0A135VLT7-F1
#
_entry.id   AF-A0A135VLT7-F1
#
_cell.length_a   1.000
_cell.length_b   1.000
_cell.length_c   1.000
_cell.angle_alpha   90.00
_cell.angle_beta   90.00
_cell.angle_gamma   90.00
#
_symmetry.space_group_name_H-M   'P 1'
#
loop_
_entity.id
_entity.type
_entity.pdbx_description
1 polymer ?
#
loop_
_entity_poly.entity_id
_entity_poly.type
_entity_poly.pdbx_seq_one_letter_code
_entity_poly.pdbx_strand_id
1 'polypeptide(L)'
;MQLAASSGATYVARWTAVQARRATKSIEKGIQKDGLSFVEIVGACPTEYGRMNRLGDGLEMHKHLLEVADIQNGLPPHEAELDYESRIVCGEFVDIVKPEYTAVLKQMHEKLKE
;
A
#
# COMPACT_ATOMS: atom_id res chain seq x y z
N MET A 1 -4.99 3.69 -4.56
CA MET A 1 -5.22 2.25 -4.27
C MET A 1 -5.93 1.51 -5.40
N GLN A 2 -7.00 2.08 -5.95
CA GLN A 2 -7.81 1.49 -7.03
C GLN A 2 -7.02 0.87 -8.19
N LEU A 3 -5.93 1.50 -8.64
CA LEU A 3 -5.11 0.99 -9.75
C LEU A 3 -4.56 -0.41 -9.45
N ALA A 4 -3.87 -0.59 -8.31
CA ALA A 4 -3.30 -1.88 -7.92
C ALA A 4 -4.38 -2.95 -7.74
N ALA A 5 -5.50 -2.59 -7.09
CA ALA A 5 -6.63 -3.49 -6.91
C ALA A 5 -7.25 -3.94 -8.25
N SER A 6 -7.46 -3.00 -9.18
CA SER A 6 -8.05 -3.27 -10.50
C SER A 6 -7.11 -4.08 -11.41
N SER A 7 -5.79 -3.91 -11.24
CA SER A 7 -4.77 -4.74 -11.90
C SER A 7 -4.71 -6.17 -11.34
N GLY A 8 -5.51 -6.48 -10.33
CA GLY A 8 -5.59 -7.82 -9.74
C GLY A 8 -4.50 -8.10 -8.71
N ALA A 9 -4.04 -7.11 -7.95
CA ALA A 9 -3.29 -7.39 -6.73
C ALA A 9 -4.12 -8.24 -5.75
N THR A 10 -3.50 -9.24 -5.13
CA THR A 10 -4.13 -10.08 -4.08
C THR A 10 -4.03 -9.45 -2.70
N TYR A 11 -3.12 -8.50 -2.54
CA TYR A 11 -2.93 -7.75 -1.33
C TYR A 11 -2.61 -6.29 -1.63
N VAL A 12 -3.32 -5.35 -1.00
CA VAL A 12 -3.16 -3.90 -1.20
C VAL A 12 -3.25 -3.17 0.14
N ALA A 13 -2.24 -2.36 0.46
CA ALA A 13 -2.22 -1.56 1.69
C ALA A 13 -1.55 -0.18 1.48
N ARG A 14 -1.89 0.79 2.35
CA ARG A 14 -1.21 2.09 2.48
C ARG A 14 -0.85 2.39 3.92
N TRP A 15 0.36 2.89 4.14
CA TRP A 15 0.80 3.46 5.41
C TRP A 15 1.65 4.71 5.21
N THR A 16 1.82 5.53 6.24
CA THR A 16 2.83 6.59 6.25
C THR A 16 4.15 6.06 6.84
N ALA A 17 5.27 6.72 6.54
CA ALA A 17 6.59 6.34 7.07
C ALA A 17 6.67 6.39 8.61
N VAL A 18 5.83 7.19 9.27
CA VAL A 18 5.71 7.23 10.74
C VAL A 18 4.98 6.03 11.32
N GLN A 19 4.21 5.29 10.52
CA GLN A 19 3.49 4.07 10.92
C GLN A 19 4.34 2.81 10.69
N ALA A 20 5.64 2.88 10.95
CA ALA A 20 6.62 1.84 10.62
C ALA A 20 6.19 0.42 11.03
N ARG A 21 5.65 0.22 12.23
CA ARG A 21 5.19 -1.11 12.69
C ARG A 21 4.06 -1.69 11.84
N ARG A 22 3.13 -0.85 11.35
CA ARG A 22 2.02 -1.29 10.49
C ARG A 22 2.53 -1.58 9.09
N ALA A 23 3.38 -0.70 8.57
CA ALA A 23 4.06 -0.90 7.30
C ALA A 23 4.85 -2.22 7.28
N THR A 24 5.67 -2.49 8.30
CA THR A 24 6.43 -3.75 8.43
C THR A 24 5.52 -4.96 8.41
N LYS A 25 4.44 -4.99 9.23
CA LYS A 25 3.49 -6.10 9.24
C LYS A 25 2.83 -6.33 7.89
N SER A 26 2.45 -5.26 7.20
CA SER A 26 1.85 -5.36 5.87
C SER A 26 2.85 -5.82 4.81
N ILE A 27 4.13 -5.44 4.92
CA ILE A 27 5.19 -5.94 4.04
C ILE A 27 5.43 -7.44 4.30
N GLU A 28 5.55 -7.86 5.56
CA GLU A 28 5.68 -9.26 5.96
C GLU A 28 4.52 -10.11 5.40
N LYS A 29 3.29 -9.64 5.60
CA LYS A 29 2.08 -10.28 5.06
C LYS A 29 2.09 -10.32 3.53
N GLY A 30 2.50 -9.24 2.87
CA GLY A 30 2.59 -9.15 1.42
C GLY A 30 3.61 -10.12 0.81
N ILE A 31 4.74 -10.36 1.49
CA ILE A 31 5.76 -11.34 1.08
C ILE A 31 5.23 -12.77 1.16
N GLN A 32 4.38 -13.07 2.16
CA GLN A 32 3.80 -14.40 2.35
C GLN A 32 2.59 -14.69 1.44
N LYS A 33 2.15 -13.70 0.66
CA LYS A 33 0.93 -13.81 -0.15
C LYS A 33 1.25 -14.39 -1.53
N ASP A 34 0.46 -15.37 -1.96
CA ASP A 34 0.45 -15.80 -3.35
C ASP A 34 -0.16 -14.70 -4.24
N GLY A 35 0.55 -14.31 -5.29
CA GLY A 35 0.14 -13.28 -6.24
C GLY A 35 0.80 -11.92 -6.02
N LEU A 36 0.26 -10.88 -6.68
CA LEU A 36 0.82 -9.53 -6.63
C LEU A 36 0.39 -8.82 -5.34
N SER A 37 1.37 -8.46 -4.51
CA SER A 37 1.20 -7.62 -3.32
C SER A 37 1.67 -6.19 -3.58
N PHE A 38 0.86 -5.19 -3.21
CA PHE A 38 1.19 -3.77 -3.35
C PHE A 38 1.05 -3.05 -2.00
N VAL A 39 2.14 -2.43 -1.53
CA VAL A 39 2.14 -1.65 -0.28
C VAL A 39 2.69 -0.25 -0.57
N GLU A 40 1.87 0.78 -0.47
CA GLU A 40 2.28 2.18 -0.64
C GLU A 40 2.72 2.78 0.69
N ILE A 41 3.93 3.32 0.75
CA ILE A 41 4.45 4.03 1.92
C ILE A 41 4.61 5.51 1.59
N VAL A 42 3.82 6.36 2.25
CA VAL A 42 3.93 7.81 2.11
C VAL A 42 5.04 8.32 3.03
N GLY A 43 6.16 8.76 2.44
CA GLY A 43 7.31 9.30 3.18
C GLY A 43 7.45 10.81 3.04
N ALA A 44 8.07 11.44 4.04
CA ALA A 44 8.45 12.84 3.95
C ALA A 44 9.76 13.01 3.16
N CYS A 45 9.81 14.00 2.28
CA CYS A 45 11.01 14.39 1.53
C CYS A 45 11.34 15.86 1.82
N PRO A 46 12.03 16.17 2.93
CA PRO A 46 12.21 17.55 3.37
C PRO A 46 13.15 18.37 2.46
N THR A 47 14.11 17.72 1.81
CA THR A 47 15.16 18.41 1.03
C THR A 47 14.62 19.08 -0.24
N GLU A 48 13.74 18.39 -0.97
CA GLU A 48 13.20 18.88 -2.24
C GLU A 48 11.71 19.17 -2.16
N TYR A 49 10.87 18.17 -1.87
CA TYR A 49 9.42 18.37 -1.84
C TYR A 49 9.00 19.36 -0.74
N GLY A 50 9.51 19.17 0.47
CA GLY A 50 9.24 20.07 1.60
C GLY A 50 9.73 21.50 1.34
N ARG A 51 10.98 21.63 0.87
CA ARG A 51 11.59 22.93 0.54
C ARG A 51 10.83 23.69 -0.55
N MET A 52 10.44 23.03 -1.64
CA MET A 52 9.72 23.67 -2.74
C MET A 52 8.29 24.10 -2.35
N ASN A 53 7.65 23.37 -1.44
CA ASN A 53 6.28 23.62 -1.00
C ASN A 53 6.19 24.36 0.36
N ARG A 54 7.32 24.76 0.95
CA ARG A 54 7.41 25.45 2.25
C ARG A 54 6.72 24.69 3.39
N LEU A 55 6.89 23.36 3.42
CA LEU A 55 6.22 22.46 4.37
C LEU A 55 6.96 22.27 5.69
N GLY A 56 7.98 23.10 5.94
CA GLY A 56 8.81 22.98 7.14
C GLY A 56 9.93 21.95 7.03
N ASP A 57 10.50 21.59 8.18
CA ASP A 57 11.60 20.64 8.27
C ASP A 57 11.13 19.17 8.30
N GLY A 58 12.09 18.24 8.40
CA GLY A 58 11.79 16.82 8.44
C GLY A 58 10.90 16.42 9.62
N LEU A 59 11.07 17.03 10.80
CA LEU A 59 10.26 16.70 11.97
C LEU A 59 8.82 17.20 11.80
N GLU A 60 8.64 18.42 11.30
CA GLU A 60 7.34 19.01 11.02
C GLU A 60 6.55 18.16 10.01
N MET A 61 7.19 17.76 8.91
CA MET A 61 6.56 16.89 7.91
C MET A 61 6.17 15.51 8.46
N HIS A 62 7.00 14.89 9.31
CA HIS A 62 6.64 13.59 9.91
C HIS A 62 5.50 13.73 10.93
N LYS A 63 5.45 14.83 11.71
CA LYS A 63 4.30 15.14 12.59
C LYS A 63 3.03 15.31 11.77
N HIS A 64 3.10 16.07 10.68
CA HIS A 64 1.99 16.26 9.75
C HIS A 64 1.45 14.92 9.22
N LEU A 65 2.33 14.03 8.74
CA LEU A 65 1.94 12.68 8.30
C LEU A 65 1.27 11.84 9.40
N LEU A 66 1.56 12.08 10.67
CA LEU A 66 0.88 11.42 11.79
C LEU A 66 -0.52 12.02 12.02
N GLU A 67 -0.64 13.35 11.90
CA GLU A 67 -1.87 14.10 12.14
C GLU A 67 -2.94 13.83 11.08
N VAL A 68 -2.56 13.79 9.79
CA VAL A 68 -3.51 13.59 8.69
C VAL A 68 -3.80 12.11 8.37
N ALA A 69 -3.10 11.17 9.01
CA ALA A 69 -3.30 9.75 8.75
C ALA A 69 -4.59 9.24 9.39
N ASP A 70 -5.52 8.76 8.55
CA ASP A 70 -6.80 8.18 8.96
C ASP A 70 -6.81 6.68 8.66
N ILE A 71 -6.96 5.84 9.69
CA ILE A 71 -6.83 4.37 9.56
C ILE A 71 -8.21 3.75 9.28
N GLN A 72 -8.42 3.27 8.05
CA GLN A 72 -9.68 2.68 7.56
C GLN A 72 -9.39 1.33 6.87
N ASN A 73 -9.26 0.26 7.65
CA ASN A 73 -9.10 -1.09 7.08
C ASN A 73 -10.39 -1.58 6.43
N GLY A 74 -10.29 -2.26 5.29
CA GLY A 74 -11.41 -2.80 4.55
C GLY A 74 -12.19 -1.77 3.73
N LEU A 75 -11.74 -0.50 3.71
CA LEU A 75 -12.34 0.52 2.87
C LEU A 75 -12.19 0.14 1.39
N PRO A 76 -13.21 0.36 0.53
CA PRO A 76 -13.08 0.10 -0.89
C PRO A 76 -11.87 0.82 -1.50
N PRO A 77 -11.06 0.18 -2.38
CA PRO A 77 -9.83 0.79 -2.90
C PRO A 77 -10.01 2.11 -3.69
N HIS A 78 -11.22 2.41 -4.16
CA HIS A 78 -11.54 3.69 -4.82
C HIS A 78 -11.85 4.82 -3.84
N GLU A 79 -12.20 4.50 -2.60
CA GLU A 79 -12.45 5.46 -1.51
C GLU A 79 -11.18 5.74 -0.67
N ALA A 80 -10.10 4.98 -0.89
CA ALA A 80 -8.82 5.16 -0.21
C ALA A 80 -8.04 6.38 -0.75
N GLU A 81 -8.58 7.55 -0.45
CA GLU A 81 -8.07 8.86 -0.84
C GLU A 81 -6.70 9.17 -0.23
N LEU A 82 -5.90 9.96 -0.95
CA LEU A 82 -4.65 10.53 -0.49
C LEU A 82 -4.68 12.01 -0.81
N ASP A 83 -5.03 12.82 0.20
CA ASP A 83 -4.77 14.24 0.22
C ASP A 83 -3.70 14.51 1.27
N TYR A 84 -2.57 15.06 0.83
CA TYR A 84 -1.46 15.36 1.72
C TYR A 84 -1.85 16.39 2.77
N GLU A 85 -2.66 17.40 2.44
CA GLU A 85 -2.94 18.53 3.32
C GLU A 85 -3.94 18.16 4.42
N SER A 86 -4.96 17.37 4.08
CA SER A 86 -6.12 17.18 4.96
C SER A 86 -6.28 15.75 5.49
N ARG A 87 -6.09 14.73 4.65
CA ARG A 87 -6.44 13.34 5.00
C ARG A 87 -5.76 12.31 4.10
N ILE A 88 -4.98 11.43 4.73
CA ILE A 88 -4.37 10.28 4.09
C ILE A 88 -5.05 9.02 4.62
N VAL A 89 -5.86 8.36 3.80
CA VAL A 89 -6.50 7.10 4.19
C VAL A 89 -5.47 5.97 4.18
N CYS A 90 -5.15 5.44 5.35
CA CYS A 90 -4.25 4.31 5.57
C CYS A 90 -5.02 3.05 5.95
N GLY A 91 -4.47 1.88 5.64
CA GLY A 91 -5.12 0.60 5.95
C GLY A 91 -4.74 -0.50 4.98
N GLU A 92 -5.28 -1.69 5.24
CA GLU A 92 -5.34 -2.79 4.29
C GLU A 92 -6.69 -2.72 3.54
N PHE A 93 -6.66 -2.71 2.20
CA PHE A 93 -7.83 -2.51 1.35
C PHE A 93 -8.22 -3.74 0.53
N VAL A 94 -7.23 -4.59 0.21
CA VAL A 94 -7.45 -5.87 -0.47
C VAL A 94 -6.63 -6.92 0.25
N ASP A 95 -7.26 -8.04 0.57
CA ASP A 95 -6.62 -9.27 1.02
C ASP A 95 -7.48 -10.45 0.58
N ILE A 96 -7.14 -11.03 -0.57
CA ILE A 96 -7.91 -12.11 -1.20
C ILE A 96 -6.98 -13.24 -1.62
N VAL A 97 -7.53 -14.44 -1.83
CA VAL A 97 -6.78 -15.60 -2.33
C VAL A 97 -7.20 -15.86 -3.76
N LYS A 98 -6.22 -15.92 -4.67
CA LYS A 98 -6.42 -16.39 -6.05
C LYS A 98 -5.11 -16.98 -6.58
N PRO A 99 -5.14 -17.84 -7.63
CA PRO A 99 -3.94 -18.40 -8.21
C PRO A 99 -2.96 -17.34 -8.71
N GLU A 100 -1.69 -17.49 -8.36
CA GLU A 100 -0.61 -16.70 -8.95
C GLU A 100 -0.27 -17.18 -10.37
N TYR A 101 0.45 -16.36 -11.13
CA TYR A 101 0.80 -16.64 -12.52
C TYR A 101 1.51 -18.00 -12.69
N THR A 102 2.49 -18.28 -11.83
CA THR A 102 3.25 -19.53 -11.78
C THR A 102 2.39 -20.74 -11.44
N ALA A 103 1.40 -20.59 -10.54
CA ALA A 103 0.46 -21.65 -10.22
C ALA A 103 -0.44 -22.00 -11.42
N VAL A 104 -0.94 -20.98 -12.14
CA VAL A 104 -1.73 -21.19 -13.36
C VAL A 104 -0.89 -21.84 -14.47
N LEU A 105 0.35 -21.38 -14.67
CA LEU A 105 1.28 -21.99 -15.62
C LEU A 105 1.56 -23.45 -15.31
N LYS A 106 1.78 -23.79 -14.04
CA LYS A 106 2.01 -25.16 -13.60
C LYS A 106 0.82 -26.07 -13.92
N GLN A 107 -0.40 -25.61 -13.63
CA GLN A 107 -1.63 -26.35 -13.94
C GLN A 107 -1.78 -26.59 -15.45
N MET A 108 -1.42 -25.60 -16.28
CA MET A 108 -1.44 -25.75 -17.74
C MET A 108 -0.44 -26.81 -18.21
N HIS A 109 0.78 -26.82 -17.67
CA HIS A 109 1.79 -27.83 -18.00
C HIS A 109 1.39 -29.25 -17.57
N GLU A 110 0.71 -29.38 -16.43
CA GLU A 110 0.22 -30.68 -15.94
C GLU A 110 -0.84 -31.26 -16.88
N LYS A 111 -1.81 -30.44 -17.32
CA LYS A 111 -2.85 -30.85 -18.28
C LYS A 111 -2.33 -31.30 -19.64
N LEU A 112 -1.16 -30.81 -20.07
CA LEU A 112 -0.55 -31.20 -21.35
C LEU A 112 0.21 -32.55 -21.26
N LYS A 113 0.45 -33.07 -20.06
CA LYS A 113 1.14 -34.36 -19.85
C LYS A 113 0.18 -35.55 -19.77
N GLU A 114 -1.11 -35.28 -19.57
CA GLU A 114 -2.21 -36.25 -19.61
C GLU A 114 -2.66 -36.50 -21.06
#